data_AF-A0A5C8NVA0-F1
#
_entry.id   AF-A0A5C8NVA0-F1
#
_cell.length_a   1.000
_cell.length_b   1.000
_cell.length_c   1.000
_cell.angle_alpha   90.00
_cell.angle_beta   90.00
_cell.angle_gamma   90.00
#
_symmetry.space_group_name_H-M   'P 1'
#
loop_
_entity.id
_entity.type
_entity.pdbx_description
1 polymer ?
#
loop_
_entity_poly.entity_id
_entity_poly.type
_entity_poly.pdbx_seq_one_letter_code
_entity_poly.pdbx_strand_id
1 'polypeptide(L)'
;MNEGYVKLYRKLMHNVVWQDPLKLKLWLFCLMKASYKKREVLIDNQIVQLDSGQFVTGRDSIEREFNRDMQKKYQVSGRTLWRWMKLLESEQYISINSTNKFSIITINNWDVYNKNDQQMSEKHPATGHQMSTNKKEKN
;
A
#
# COMPACT_ATOMS: atom_id res chain seq x y z
N MET A 1 5.42 -20.21 -9.12
CA MET A 1 4.74 -19.90 -7.85
C MET A 1 3.80 -18.73 -8.11
N ASN A 2 2.58 -18.75 -7.58
CA ASN A 2 1.61 -17.68 -7.82
C ASN A 2 1.89 -16.56 -6.80
N GLU A 3 2.63 -15.53 -7.18
CA GLU A 3 3.09 -14.44 -6.29
C GLU A 3 2.00 -13.39 -5.99
N GLY A 4 0.76 -13.64 -6.42
CA GLY A 4 -0.35 -12.72 -6.26
C GLY A 4 -0.25 -11.49 -7.18
N TYR A 5 -1.09 -10.49 -6.91
CA TYR A 5 -1.08 -9.21 -7.61
C TYR A 5 -1.54 -8.09 -6.67
N VAL A 6 -1.17 -6.85 -7.01
CA VAL A 6 -1.67 -5.64 -6.35
C VAL A 6 -2.46 -4.80 -7.36
N LYS A 7 -3.65 -4.31 -6.97
CA LYS A 7 -4.48 -3.46 -7.85
C LYS A 7 -3.89 -2.05 -7.93
N LEU A 8 -3.60 -1.53 -9.13
CA LEU A 8 -3.18 -0.13 -9.30
C LEU A 8 -4.34 0.73 -9.79
N TYR A 9 -4.56 1.86 -9.11
CA TYR A 9 -5.63 2.80 -9.46
C TYR A 9 -5.15 3.83 -10.47
N ARG A 10 -5.97 4.13 -11.49
CA ARG A 10 -5.67 5.11 -12.54
C ARG A 10 -5.38 6.52 -12.01
N LYS A 11 -5.90 6.88 -10.83
CA LYS A 11 -5.60 8.15 -10.14
C LYS A 11 -4.10 8.37 -9.91
N LEU A 12 -3.30 7.29 -9.88
CA LEU A 12 -1.85 7.36 -9.76
C LEU A 12 -1.21 8.23 -10.86
N MET A 13 -1.77 8.22 -12.07
CA MET A 13 -1.24 9.00 -13.21
C MET A 13 -1.30 10.53 -13.00
N HIS A 14 -2.08 11.00 -12.03
CA HIS A 14 -2.25 12.42 -11.72
C HIS A 14 -1.44 12.87 -10.49
N ASN A 15 -0.65 11.98 -9.87
CA ASN A 15 0.11 12.30 -8.67
C ASN A 15 1.57 12.68 -8.98
N VAL A 16 2.19 13.46 -8.08
CA VAL A 16 3.61 13.87 -8.14
C VAL A 16 4.58 12.70 -8.26
N VAL A 17 4.26 11.52 -7.70
CA VAL A 17 5.10 10.32 -7.82
C VAL A 17 5.18 9.78 -9.24
N TRP A 18 4.17 10.04 -10.08
CA TRP A 18 4.14 9.60 -11.48
C TRP A 18 5.11 10.38 -12.37
N GLN A 19 5.44 11.61 -11.99
CA GLN A 19 6.32 12.50 -12.76
C GLN A 19 7.79 12.06 -12.73
N ASP A 20 8.19 11.26 -11.75
CA ASP A 20 9.55 10.75 -11.61
C ASP A 20 9.52 9.20 -11.62
N PRO A 21 10.12 8.55 -12.62
CA PRO A 21 10.08 7.10 -12.75
C PRO A 21 10.72 6.36 -11.56
N LEU A 22 11.71 6.95 -10.89
CA LEU A 22 12.34 6.34 -9.71
C LEU A 22 11.46 6.47 -8.46
N LYS A 23 10.73 7.58 -8.32
CA LYS A 23 9.72 7.73 -7.25
C LYS A 23 8.52 6.82 -7.48
N LEU A 24 8.06 6.69 -8.73
CA LEU A 24 7.03 5.73 -9.11
C LEU A 24 7.48 4.30 -8.77
N LYS A 25 8.70 3.92 -9.16
CA LYS A 25 9.29 2.63 -8.80
C LYS A 25 9.30 2.44 -7.28
N LEU A 26 9.65 3.47 -6.51
CA LEU A 26 9.67 3.38 -5.03
C LEU A 26 8.28 3.14 -4.46
N TRP A 27 7.27 3.83 -4.98
CA TRP A 27 5.88 3.60 -4.57
C TRP A 27 5.42 2.17 -4.87
N LEU A 28 5.67 1.68 -6.10
CA LEU A 28 5.36 0.31 -6.49
C LEU A 28 6.12 -0.70 -5.62
N PHE A 29 7.39 -0.43 -5.33
CA PHE A 29 8.19 -1.26 -4.43
C PHE A 29 7.56 -1.36 -3.03
N CYS A 30 7.05 -0.26 -2.48
CA CYS A 30 6.35 -0.27 -1.19
C CYS A 30 5.08 -1.15 -1.24
N LEU A 31 4.28 -1.01 -2.30
CA LEU A 31 3.08 -1.84 -2.52
C LEU A 31 3.41 -3.33 -2.60
N MET A 32 4.48 -3.69 -3.33
CA MET A 32 4.89 -5.08 -3.51
C MET A 32 5.51 -5.69 -2.23
N LYS A 33 6.12 -4.86 -1.37
CA LYS A 33 6.77 -5.31 -0.13
C LYS A 33 5.79 -5.47 1.04
N ALA A 34 4.66 -4.77 0.99
CA ALA A 34 3.63 -4.82 2.00
C ALA A 34 3.07 -6.25 2.18
N SER A 35 2.78 -6.61 3.42
CA SER A 35 2.28 -7.96 3.74
C SER A 35 0.80 -8.08 3.36
N TYR A 36 0.42 -9.12 2.61
CA TYR A 36 -1.00 -9.38 2.29
C TYR A 36 -1.82 -9.80 3.50
N LYS A 37 -1.22 -10.51 4.44
CA LYS A 37 -1.84 -10.98 5.69
C LYS A 37 -0.91 -10.71 6.85
N LYS A 38 -1.46 -10.79 8.06
CA LYS A 38 -0.67 -10.69 9.28
C LYS A 38 0.44 -11.74 9.29
N ARG A 39 1.66 -11.34 9.63
CA ARG A 39 2.82 -12.23 9.72
C ARG A 39 3.83 -11.73 10.74
N GLU A 40 4.66 -12.65 11.20
CA GLU A 40 5.77 -12.37 12.11
C GLU A 40 7.08 -12.27 11.33
N VAL A 41 7.94 -11.35 11.76
CA VAL A 41 9.33 -11.25 11.27
C VAL A 41 10.29 -11.14 12.45
N LEU A 42 11.37 -11.91 12.38
CA LEU A 42 12.47 -11.80 13.33
C LEU A 42 13.44 -10.72 12.85
N ILE A 43 13.62 -9.67 13.65
CA ILE A 43 14.53 -8.56 13.36
C ILE A 43 15.34 -8.27 14.60
N ASP A 44 16.66 -8.40 14.50
CA ASP A 44 17.61 -8.18 15.59
C ASP A 44 17.19 -8.88 16.90
N ASN A 45 16.89 -10.17 16.77
CA ASN A 45 16.42 -11.05 17.85
C ASN A 45 15.09 -10.63 18.53
N GLN A 46 14.31 -9.76 17.89
CA GLN A 46 12.98 -9.35 18.32
C GLN A 46 11.93 -9.82 17.30
N ILE A 47 10.83 -10.40 17.79
CA ILE A 47 9.68 -10.76 16.96
C ILE A 47 8.84 -9.51 16.76
N VAL A 48 8.73 -9.06 15.52
CA VAL A 48 7.87 -7.94 15.12
C VAL A 48 6.65 -8.49 14.42
N GLN A 49 5.48 -8.14 14.95
CA GLN A 49 4.19 -8.44 14.33
C GLN A 49 3.91 -7.41 13.24
N LEU A 50 3.61 -7.87 12.02
CA LEU A 50 3.19 -7.03 10.91
C LEU A 50 1.76 -7.35 10.54
N ASP A 51 0.91 -6.33 10.52
CA ASP A 51 -0.44 -6.43 10.00
C ASP A 51 -0.46 -6.37 8.46
N SER A 52 -1.65 -6.61 7.89
CA SER A 52 -1.86 -6.46 6.45
C SER A 52 -1.56 -5.01 6.02
N GLY A 53 -0.84 -4.85 4.91
CA GLY A 53 -0.40 -3.54 4.43
C GLY A 53 0.87 -3.02 5.07
N GLN A 54 1.50 -3.80 5.96
CA GLN A 54 2.73 -3.40 6.64
C GLN A 54 3.96 -4.14 6.16
N PHE A 55 5.11 -3.46 6.20
CA PHE A 55 6.42 -4.08 6.05
C PHE A 55 7.47 -3.39 6.89
N VAL A 56 8.53 -4.12 7.26
CA VAL A 56 9.69 -3.52 7.92
C VAL A 56 10.75 -3.17 6.90
N THR A 57 11.38 -2.02 7.10
CA THR A 57 12.60 -1.63 6.39
C THR A 57 13.49 -0.73 7.26
N GLY A 58 14.68 -0.46 6.77
CA GLY A 58 15.59 0.56 7.28
C GLY A 58 16.29 1.25 6.11
N ARG A 59 17.00 2.34 6.37
CA ARG A 59 17.67 3.14 5.32
C ARG A 59 18.61 2.30 4.44
N ASP A 60 19.43 1.45 5.04
CA ASP A 60 20.39 0.64 4.30
C ASP A 60 19.72 -0.57 3.62
N SER A 61 18.64 -1.09 4.23
CA SER A 61 17.86 -2.19 3.63
C SER A 61 17.13 -1.73 2.38
N ILE A 62 16.45 -0.58 2.45
CA ILE A 62 15.75 -0.05 1.28
C ILE A 62 16.73 0.34 0.17
N GLU A 63 17.91 0.86 0.50
CA GLU A 63 18.96 1.13 -0.49
C GLU A 63 19.40 -0.14 -1.21
N ARG A 64 19.76 -1.18 -0.46
CA ARG A 64 20.20 -2.46 -1.03
C ARG A 64 19.12 -3.11 -1.89
N GLU A 65 17.88 -3.11 -1.43
CA GLU A 65 16.78 -3.78 -2.12
C GLU A 65 16.28 -3.00 -3.33
N PHE A 66 16.13 -1.68 -3.22
CA PHE A 66 15.66 -0.83 -4.32
C PHE A 66 16.65 -0.82 -5.49
N ASN A 67 17.95 -0.78 -5.16
CA ASN A 67 19.04 -0.76 -6.14
C ASN A 67 19.43 -2.14 -6.66
N ARG A 68 18.78 -3.21 -6.19
CA ARG A 68 19.05 -4.57 -6.66
C ARG A 68 18.87 -4.63 -8.18
N ASP A 69 19.84 -5.25 -8.86
CA ASP A 69 19.88 -5.45 -10.31
C ASP A 69 19.88 -4.14 -11.14
N MET A 70 20.07 -2.98 -10.50
CA MET A 70 20.19 -1.70 -11.19
C MET A 70 21.65 -1.42 -11.59
N GLN A 71 21.83 -0.90 -12.80
CA GLN A 71 23.12 -0.32 -13.20
C GLN A 71 23.51 0.82 -12.25
N LYS A 72 24.80 0.93 -11.93
CA LYS A 72 25.34 1.91 -10.97
C LYS A 72 24.84 3.35 -11.21
N LYS A 73 24.70 3.77 -12.48
CA LYS A 73 24.23 5.12 -12.85
C LYS A 73 22.78 5.43 -12.46
N TYR A 74 21.96 4.41 -12.20
CA TYR A 74 20.56 4.57 -11.78
C TYR A 74 20.35 4.31 -10.29
N GLN A 75 21.39 3.91 -9.56
CA GLN A 75 21.28 3.62 -8.13
C GLN A 75 21.01 4.91 -7.34
N VAL A 76 20.17 4.78 -6.32
CA VAL A 76 19.73 5.89 -5.46
C VAL A 76 20.22 5.63 -4.05
N SER A 77 20.92 6.60 -3.46
CA SER A 77 21.40 6.48 -2.08
C SER A 77 20.24 6.33 -1.09
N GLY A 78 20.48 5.62 0.02
CA GLY A 78 19.49 5.43 1.07
C GLY A 78 19.02 6.73 1.69
N ARG A 79 19.87 7.76 1.73
CA ARG A 79 19.47 9.12 2.17
C ARG A 79 18.38 9.69 1.26
N THR A 80 18.55 9.54 -0.05
CA THR A 80 17.61 10.05 -1.06
C THR A 80 16.32 9.23 -1.05
N LEU A 81 16.42 7.90 -0.96
CA LEU A 81 15.25 7.03 -0.79
C LEU A 81 14.47 7.38 0.47
N TRP A 82 15.13 7.62 1.59
CA TRP A 82 14.45 7.99 2.84
C TRP A 82 13.74 9.33 2.74
N ARG A 83 14.35 10.32 2.06
CA ARG A 83 13.69 11.60 1.75
C ARG A 83 12.44 11.39 0.91
N TRP A 84 12.47 10.48 -0.06
CA TRP A 84 11.28 10.15 -0.87
C TRP A 84 10.23 9.37 -0.07
N MET A 85 10.62 8.49 0.85
CA MET A 85 9.68 7.85 1.79
C MET A 85 8.96 8.90 2.62
N LYS A 86 9.67 9.93 3.10
CA LYS A 86 9.07 11.05 3.83
C LYS A 86 8.14 11.92 2.97
N LEU A 87 8.42 12.06 1.67
CA LEU A 87 7.49 12.66 0.72
C LEU A 87 6.22 11.82 0.55
N LEU A 88 6.34 10.49 0.44
CA LEU A 88 5.18 9.61 0.39
C LEU A 88 4.34 9.71 1.67
N GLU A 89 4.99 9.84 2.83
CA GLU A 89 4.31 10.06 4.11
C GLU A 89 3.56 11.40 4.14
N SER A 90 4.17 12.50 3.70
CA SER A 90 3.49 13.80 3.66
C SER A 90 2.27 13.80 2.73
N GLU A 91 2.38 13.08 1.61
CA GLU A 91 1.30 12.90 0.64
C GLU A 91 0.26 11.82 1.05
N GLN A 92 0.33 11.31 2.28
CA GLN A 92 -0.59 10.30 2.84
C GLN A 92 -0.63 8.97 2.06
N TYR A 93 0.44 8.62 1.35
CA TYR A 93 0.59 7.31 0.71
C TYR A 93 0.93 6.21 1.71
N ILE A 94 1.76 6.56 2.69
CA ILE A 94 2.27 5.65 3.71
C ILE A 94 2.28 6.34 5.08
N SER A 95 2.41 5.55 6.13
CA SER A 95 2.79 6.01 7.47
C SER A 95 4.06 5.30 7.92
N ILE A 96 4.97 6.04 8.56
CA ILE A 96 6.28 5.53 8.99
C ILE A 96 6.33 5.56 10.53
N ASN A 97 6.35 4.39 11.15
CA ASN A 97 6.65 4.25 12.57
C ASN A 97 8.11 3.81 12.73
N SER A 98 8.96 4.71 13.22
CA SER A 98 10.40 4.45 13.36
C SER A 98 10.77 4.05 14.78
N THR A 99 11.67 3.07 14.90
CA THR A 99 12.40 2.71 16.12
C THR A 99 13.88 3.06 15.92
N ASN A 100 14.70 2.87 16.96
CA ASN A 100 16.16 3.07 16.87
C ASN A 100 16.84 2.10 15.87
N LYS A 101 16.18 1.01 15.49
CA LYS A 101 16.77 -0.07 14.69
C LYS A 101 16.13 -0.25 13.32
N PHE A 102 14.82 -0.03 13.21
CA PHE A 102 14.07 -0.25 11.99
C PHE A 102 12.87 0.70 11.90
N SER A 103 12.13 0.63 10.81
CA SER A 103 10.85 1.32 10.67
C SER A 103 9.79 0.38 10.10
N ILE A 104 8.61 0.43 10.69
CA ILE A 104 7.41 -0.21 10.16
C ILE A 104 6.75 0.80 9.23
N ILE A 105 6.61 0.41 7.97
CA ILE A 105 5.92 1.18 6.95
C ILE A 105 4.54 0.58 6.78
N THR A 106 3.50 1.41 6.88
CA THR A 106 2.11 1.02 6.61
C THR A 106 1.66 1.68 5.31
N ILE A 107 1.06 0.91 4.40
CA ILE A 107 0.41 1.46 3.21
C ILE A 107 -0.97 2.02 3.60
N ASN A 108 -1.19 3.30 3.35
CA ASN A 108 -2.47 3.93 3.68
C ASN A 108 -3.55 3.45 2.71
N ASN A 109 -4.75 3.19 3.24
CA ASN A 109 -5.88 2.63 2.49
C ASN A 109 -5.55 1.27 1.82
N TRP A 110 -4.78 0.41 2.49
CA TRP A 110 -4.37 -0.90 1.97
C TRP A 110 -5.52 -1.78 1.45
N ASP A 111 -6.69 -1.71 2.11
CA ASP A 111 -7.88 -2.46 1.70
C ASP A 111 -8.33 -2.14 0.27
N VAL A 112 -8.09 -0.91 -0.18
CA VAL A 112 -8.41 -0.49 -1.55
C VAL A 112 -7.57 -1.30 -2.55
N TYR A 113 -6.33 -1.63 -2.20
CA TYR A 113 -5.44 -2.43 -3.05
C TYR A 113 -5.70 -3.94 -2.97
N ASN A 114 -6.42 -4.41 -1.93
CA ASN A 114 -6.55 -5.83 -1.57
C ASN A 114 -7.98 -6.35 -1.46
N LYS A 115 -9.00 -5.51 -1.74
CA LYS A 115 -10.38 -5.98 -1.86
C LYS A 115 -10.46 -7.00 -3.00
N ASN A 116 -10.58 -8.27 -2.64
CA ASN A 116 -11.14 -9.28 -3.53
C ASN A 116 -12.58 -8.87 -3.83
N ASP A 117 -12.93 -8.74 -5.10
CA ASP A 117 -14.31 -8.50 -5.54
C ASP A 117 -15.25 -9.70 -5.23
N GLN A 118 -14.76 -10.71 -4.49
CA GLN A 118 -15.45 -11.94 -4.12
C GLN A 118 -15.93 -12.00 -2.67
N GLN A 119 -15.88 -10.90 -1.91
CA GLN A 119 -16.67 -10.77 -0.67
C GLN A 119 -17.83 -9.79 -0.85
N MET A 120 -18.62 -10.00 -1.90
CA MET A 120 -20.05 -9.73 -1.85
C MET A 120 -20.76 -11.08 -1.71
N SER A 121 -20.51 -11.75 -0.58
CA SER A 121 -21.38 -12.84 -0.15
C SER A 121 -22.72 -12.21 0.22
N GLU A 122 -23.71 -12.43 -0.64
CA GLU A 122 -25.04 -12.94 -0.28
C GLU A 122 -25.40 -12.82 1.21
N LYS A 123 -25.66 -11.59 1.68
CA LYS A 123 -26.44 -11.32 2.89
C LYS A 123 -27.32 -10.10 2.67
N HIS A 124 -28.14 -10.15 1.63
CA HIS A 124 -29.44 -9.49 1.70
C HIS A 124 -30.47 -10.60 1.92
N PRO A 125 -31.12 -10.68 3.09
CA PRO A 125 -32.38 -11.39 3.15
C PRO A 125 -33.34 -10.62 2.25
N ALA A 126 -33.72 -11.23 1.14
CA ALA A 126 -34.91 -10.85 0.41
C ALA A 126 -36.12 -11.21 1.28
N THR A 127 -36.52 -10.30 2.16
CA THR A 127 -37.80 -10.41 2.86
C THR A 127 -38.41 -9.02 2.95
N GLY A 128 -39.57 -8.89 2.30
CA GLY A 128 -40.15 -7.63 1.90
C GLY A 128 -40.69 -6.77 3.04
N HIS A 129 -41.05 -5.55 2.67
CA HIS A 129 -42.35 -4.99 3.02
C HIS A 129 -42.82 -4.09 1.87
N GLN A 130 -44.01 -4.40 1.36
CA GLN A 130 -44.86 -3.50 0.60
C GLN A 130 -45.17 -2.25 1.44
N MET A 131 -45.26 -1.09 0.80
CA MET A 131 -46.30 -0.07 1.04
C MET A 131 -46.20 0.97 -0.08
N SER A 132 -47.15 0.92 -1.01
CA SER A 132 -48.29 1.84 -1.16
C SER A 132 -47.99 3.09 -1.99
N THR A 133 -48.60 3.06 -3.19
CA THR A 133 -49.17 4.16 -3.97
C THR A 133 -49.08 5.57 -3.39
N ASN A 134 -48.67 6.54 -4.23
CA ASN A 134 -49.44 7.78 -4.35
C ASN A 134 -49.47 8.29 -5.79
N LYS A 135 -50.68 8.68 -6.18
CA LYS A 135 -51.16 9.12 -7.48
C LYS A 135 -51.36 10.63 -7.41
N LYS A 136 -51.25 11.34 -8.56
CA LYS A 136 -51.70 12.73 -8.86
C LYS A 136 -50.73 13.87 -8.45
N GLU A 137 -50.63 15.02 -9.13
CA GLU A 137 -51.29 15.61 -10.33
C GLU A 137 -50.49 16.85 -10.81
N LYS A 138 -50.58 17.14 -12.12
CA LYS A 138 -50.62 18.44 -12.84
C LYS A 138 -49.72 19.62 -12.42
N ASN A 139 -48.91 20.08 -13.38
CA ASN A 139 -49.16 21.32 -14.13
C ASN A 139 -48.65 21.18 -15.56
#